data_AF-A0A1Y4J0E8-F1
#
_entry.id   AF-A0A1Y4J0E8-F1
#
_cell.length_a   1.000
_cell.length_b   1.000
_cell.length_c   1.000
_cell.angle_alpha   90.00
_cell.angle_beta   90.00
_cell.angle_gamma   90.00
#
_symmetry.space_group_name_H-M   'P 1'
#
loop_
_entity.id
_entity.type
_entity.pdbx_description
1 polymer ?
#
loop_
_entity_poly.entity_id
_entity_poly.type
_entity_poly.pdbx_seq_one_letter_code
_entity_poly.pdbx_strand_id
1 'polypeptide(L)'
;MNYYGIMTNYEERMEANLEQYSRPEKAGTFILRLDYRTWGKRMCLFCYFTDEDTGEKIRLACWRNAKEHYAPRKCTAIDFARVPTNSLWRCTLEQDARGNINWVMAEALD
;
A
#
# COMPACT_ATOMS: atom_id res chain seq x y z
N MET A 1 11.30 0.48 -13.04
CA MET A 1 9.86 0.69 -12.70
C MET A 1 9.17 1.27 -13.93
N ASN A 2 7.84 1.21 -14.03
CA ASN A 2 7.11 1.95 -15.06
C ASN A 2 7.10 3.46 -14.77
N TYR A 3 6.48 4.25 -15.66
CA TYR A 3 6.36 5.71 -15.52
C TYR A 3 5.81 6.18 -14.17
N TYR A 4 4.95 5.38 -13.52
CA TYR A 4 4.34 5.70 -12.23
C TYR A 4 5.08 5.11 -11.01
N GLY A 5 6.29 4.56 -11.19
CA GLY A 5 7.06 3.99 -10.08
C GLY A 5 6.57 2.61 -9.62
N ILE A 6 5.77 1.91 -10.42
CA ILE A 6 5.35 0.52 -10.13
C ILE A 6 6.41 -0.43 -10.70
N MET A 7 6.88 -1.37 -9.89
CA MET A 7 7.84 -2.38 -10.35
C MET A 7 7.16 -3.42 -11.23
N THR A 8 7.82 -3.72 -12.35
CA THR A 8 7.27 -4.52 -13.45
C THR A 8 8.05 -5.79 -13.73
N ASN A 9 9.32 -5.88 -13.29
CA ASN A 9 10.14 -7.07 -13.52
C ASN A 9 10.60 -7.72 -12.19
N TYR A 10 11.25 -8.88 -12.31
CA TYR A 10 11.71 -9.68 -11.18
C TYR A 10 12.93 -9.06 -10.46
N GLU A 11 13.90 -8.54 -11.22
CA GLU A 11 15.14 -7.95 -10.69
C GLU A 11 14.84 -6.76 -9.77
N GLU A 12 13.95 -5.85 -10.19
CA GLU A 12 13.47 -4.73 -9.38
C GLU A 12 12.89 -5.18 -8.03
N ARG A 13 12.15 -6.29 -8.03
CA ARG A 13 11.52 -6.83 -6.81
C ARG A 13 12.55 -7.48 -5.89
N MET A 14 13.58 -8.10 -6.46
CA MET A 14 14.67 -8.71 -5.71
C MET A 14 15.58 -7.65 -5.08
N GLU A 15 15.96 -6.63 -5.83
CA GLU A 15 16.76 -5.49 -5.33
C GLU A 15 16.05 -4.75 -4.21
N ALA A 16 14.72 -4.58 -4.30
CA ALA A 16 13.91 -3.99 -3.26
C ALA A 16 13.69 -4.88 -2.02
N ASN A 17 14.13 -6.14 -2.09
CA ASN A 17 13.99 -7.15 -1.04
C ASN A 17 12.57 -7.18 -0.45
N LEU A 18 11.55 -7.32 -1.31
CA LEU A 18 10.14 -7.17 -0.91
C LEU A 18 9.65 -8.19 0.13
N GLU A 19 10.43 -9.25 0.39
CA GLU A 19 10.12 -10.29 1.38
C GLU A 19 10.13 -9.78 2.82
N GLN A 20 10.84 -8.69 3.09
CA GLN A 20 10.87 -8.05 4.40
C GLN A 20 9.56 -7.30 4.76
N TYR A 21 8.63 -7.13 3.81
CA TYR A 21 7.37 -6.44 4.04
C TYR A 21 6.24 -7.43 4.32
N SER A 22 5.69 -7.35 5.53
CA SER A 22 4.69 -8.30 6.04
C SER A 22 3.28 -7.76 5.95
N ARG A 23 2.27 -8.63 6.08
CA ARG A 23 0.88 -8.16 6.27
C ARG A 23 0.78 -7.50 7.64
N PRO A 24 -0.06 -6.47 7.80
CA PRO A 24 -0.24 -5.82 9.10
C PRO A 24 -0.85 -6.80 10.12
N GLU A 25 -0.32 -6.80 11.34
CA GLU A 25 -0.77 -7.68 12.42
C GLU A 25 -1.89 -7.05 13.28
N LYS A 26 -1.99 -5.72 13.29
CA LYS A 26 -2.93 -4.97 14.12
C LYS A 26 -3.72 -3.94 13.32
N ALA A 27 -4.96 -3.71 13.75
CA ALA A 27 -5.75 -2.57 13.33
C ALA A 27 -5.24 -1.28 14.00
N GLY A 28 -5.54 -0.13 13.42
CA GLY A 28 -5.09 1.17 13.93
C GLY A 28 -4.90 2.19 12.82
N THR A 29 -4.34 3.34 13.18
CA THR A 29 -3.92 4.37 12.22
C THR A 29 -2.43 4.59 12.34
N PHE A 30 -1.75 4.64 11.20
CA PHE A 30 -0.29 4.65 11.10
C PHE A 30 0.17 5.74 10.13
N ILE A 31 1.34 6.32 10.40
CA ILE A 31 2.02 7.23 9.47
C ILE A 31 2.98 6.38 8.64
N LEU A 32 2.64 6.20 7.36
CA LEU A 32 3.30 5.27 6.46
C LEU A 32 3.90 5.99 5.25
N ARG A 33 5.19 5.77 5.00
CA ARG A 33 5.87 6.19 3.77
C ARG A 33 5.79 5.11 2.72
N LEU A 34 5.31 5.45 1.52
CA LEU A 34 5.21 4.51 0.41
C LEU A 34 6.58 4.28 -0.23
N ASP A 35 7.20 3.13 0.03
CA ASP A 35 8.50 2.80 -0.56
C ASP A 35 8.35 2.24 -1.98
N TYR A 36 7.43 1.29 -2.19
CA TYR A 36 7.32 0.56 -3.46
C TYR A 36 5.89 0.16 -3.80
N ARG A 37 5.68 -0.19 -5.08
CA ARG A 37 4.42 -0.73 -5.58
C ARG A 37 4.66 -1.87 -6.56
N THR A 38 3.83 -2.91 -6.48
CA THR A 38 3.85 -4.02 -7.44
C THR A 38 2.44 -4.49 -7.78
N TRP A 39 2.24 -4.93 -9.03
CA TRP A 39 1.04 -5.66 -9.40
C TRP A 39 1.09 -7.08 -8.83
N GLY A 40 0.02 -7.44 -8.12
CA GLY A 40 -0.24 -8.79 -7.64
C GLY A 40 -1.17 -9.58 -8.57
N LYS A 41 -1.60 -10.75 -8.11
CA LYS A 41 -2.57 -11.59 -8.84
C LYS A 41 -3.95 -10.93 -8.85
N ARG A 42 -4.77 -11.24 -9.87
CA ARG A 42 -6.15 -10.71 -10.01
C ARG A 42 -6.23 -9.18 -9.96
N MET A 43 -5.22 -8.52 -10.52
CA MET A 43 -5.11 -7.07 -10.63
C MET A 43 -5.13 -6.34 -9.28
N CYS A 44 -4.76 -6.95 -8.15
CA CYS A 44 -4.51 -6.14 -6.94
C CYS A 44 -3.21 -5.35 -7.08
N LEU A 45 -3.15 -4.17 -6.46
CA LEU A 45 -1.91 -3.41 -6.33
C LEU A 45 -1.41 -3.54 -4.89
N PHE A 46 -0.22 -4.11 -4.72
CA PHE A 46 0.47 -4.11 -3.45
C PHE A 46 1.24 -2.80 -3.29
N CYS A 47 1.04 -2.15 -2.15
CA CYS A 47 1.76 -0.98 -1.70
C CYS A 47 2.63 -1.39 -0.51
N TYR A 48 3.91 -1.10 -0.59
CA TYR A 48 4.93 -1.47 0.39
C TYR A 48 5.32 -0.21 1.13
N PHE A 49 5.12 -0.22 2.44
CA PHE A 49 5.24 0.93 3.30
C PHE A 49 6.27 0.69 4.39
N THR A 50 6.95 1.75 4.80
CA THR A 50 7.65 1.82 6.09
C THR A 50 6.83 2.68 7.03
N ASP A 51 6.56 2.19 8.23
CA ASP A 51 5.97 2.96 9.32
C ASP A 51 7.02 3.94 9.88
N GLU A 52 6.71 5.24 9.88
CA GLU A 52 7.69 6.27 10.25
C GLU A 52 7.98 6.32 11.76
N ASP A 53 7.07 5.82 12.59
CA ASP A 53 7.26 5.83 14.05
C ASP A 53 8.12 4.65 14.51
N THR A 54 7.97 3.49 13.85
CA THR A 54 8.55 2.21 14.30
C THR A 54 9.58 1.62 13.35
N GLY A 55 9.61 2.06 12.09
CA GLY A 55 10.39 1.44 11.02
C GLY A 55 9.83 0.11 10.51
N GLU A 56 8.65 -0.31 10.98
CA GLU A 56 8.02 -1.56 10.56
C GLU A 56 7.69 -1.55 9.06
N LYS A 57 7.95 -2.66 8.37
CA LYS A 57 7.72 -2.81 6.94
C LYS A 57 6.40 -3.52 6.66
N ILE A 58 5.44 -2.78 6.15
CA ILE A 58 4.05 -3.19 6.00
C ILE A 58 3.67 -3.26 4.53
N ARG A 59 3.04 -4.35 4.13
CA ARG A 59 2.47 -4.56 2.79
C ARG A 59 0.95 -4.48 2.86
N LEU A 60 0.40 -3.44 2.25
CA LEU A 60 -1.04 -3.23 2.09
C LEU A 60 -1.49 -3.53 0.66
N ALA A 61 -2.74 -3.95 0.50
CA ALA A 61 -3.33 -4.20 -0.81
C ALA A 61 -4.45 -3.19 -1.06
N CYS A 62 -4.41 -2.54 -2.23
CA CYS A 62 -5.53 -1.77 -2.75
C CYS A 62 -6.15 -2.46 -3.98
N TRP A 63 -7.41 -2.14 -4.21
CA TRP A 63 -8.22 -2.76 -5.27
C TRP A 63 -8.80 -1.67 -6.16
N ARG A 64 -9.05 -2.04 -7.41
CA ARG A 64 -9.69 -1.17 -8.39
C ARG A 64 -11.11 -0.85 -7.93
N ASN A 65 -11.42 0.42 -7.76
CA ASN A 65 -12.77 0.89 -7.44
C ASN A 65 -13.57 1.22 -8.72
N ALA A 66 -14.82 1.66 -8.57
CA ALA A 66 -15.69 1.99 -9.71
C ALA A 66 -15.20 3.16 -10.59
N LYS A 67 -14.27 3.99 -10.08
CA LYS A 67 -13.61 5.06 -10.85
C LYS A 67 -12.31 4.60 -11.51
N GLU A 68 -12.04 3.30 -11.48
CA GLU A 68 -10.81 2.70 -11.99
C GLU A 68 -9.54 3.12 -11.27
N HIS A 69 -9.68 3.67 -10.05
CA HIS A 69 -8.56 4.00 -9.17
C HIS A 69 -8.23 2.81 -8.29
N TYR A 70 -6.94 2.62 -7.98
CA TYR A 70 -6.48 1.65 -6.99
C TYR A 70 -6.42 2.31 -5.62
N ALA A 71 -7.37 1.99 -4.75
CA ALA A 71 -7.52 2.69 -3.47
C ALA A 71 -7.84 1.75 -2.30
N PRO A 72 -7.65 2.22 -1.05
CA PRO A 72 -8.21 1.60 0.15
C PRO A 72 -9.73 1.46 0.06
N ARG A 73 -10.31 0.52 0.82
CA ARG A 73 -11.71 0.11 0.67
C ARG A 73 -12.74 1.25 0.72
N LYS A 74 -12.52 2.28 1.53
CA LYS A 74 -13.43 3.41 1.74
C LYS A 74 -12.96 4.70 1.07
N CYS A 75 -11.84 4.67 0.34
CA CYS A 75 -11.32 5.83 -0.41
C CYS A 75 -11.75 5.79 -1.89
N THR A 76 -12.22 6.92 -2.41
CA THR A 76 -12.56 7.05 -3.85
C THR A 76 -11.78 8.14 -4.58
N ALA A 77 -11.13 9.06 -3.85
CA ALA A 77 -10.43 10.20 -4.43
C ALA A 77 -8.96 9.92 -4.78
N ILE A 78 -8.34 8.89 -4.19
CA ILE A 78 -6.91 8.59 -4.33
C ILE A 78 -6.73 7.42 -5.30
N ASP A 79 -5.71 7.50 -6.15
CA ASP A 79 -5.24 6.39 -7.00
C ASP A 79 -3.78 6.06 -6.67
N PHE A 80 -3.55 5.05 -5.84
CA PHE A 80 -2.22 4.59 -5.46
C PHE A 80 -1.40 4.06 -6.64
N ALA A 81 -2.03 3.76 -7.78
CA ALA A 81 -1.30 3.46 -9.01
C ALA A 81 -0.55 4.67 -9.57
N ARG A 82 -0.87 5.89 -9.12
CA ARG A 82 -0.34 7.17 -9.66
C ARG A 82 0.33 8.08 -8.64
N VAL A 83 0.19 7.83 -7.34
CA VAL A 83 0.83 8.66 -6.31
C VAL A 83 2.37 8.63 -6.44
N PRO A 84 3.10 9.64 -5.95
CA PRO A 84 4.56 9.59 -5.92
C PRO A 84 5.08 8.47 -5.02
N THR A 85 6.19 7.84 -5.40
CA THR A 85 6.98 7.03 -4.46
C THR A 85 7.59 7.96 -3.41
N ASN A 86 7.80 7.45 -2.19
CA ASN A 86 8.21 8.17 -0.98
C ASN A 86 7.18 9.18 -0.46
N SER A 87 5.94 9.18 -0.99
CA SER A 87 4.85 9.97 -0.42
C SER A 87 4.44 9.44 0.95
N LEU A 88 4.03 10.35 1.83
CA LEU A 88 3.64 10.06 3.19
C LEU A 88 2.12 10.02 3.35
N TRP A 89 1.63 9.07 4.13
CA TRP A 89 0.21 8.82 4.28
C TRP A 89 -0.17 8.50 5.71
N ARG A 90 -1.28 9.04 6.17
CA ARG A 90 -2.00 8.51 7.32
C ARG A 90 -2.90 7.39 6.84
N CYS A 91 -2.57 6.15 7.17
CA CYS A 91 -3.30 4.96 6.75
C CYS A 91 -4.08 4.37 7.91
N THR A 92 -5.38 4.11 7.71
CA THR A 92 -6.23 3.44 8.70
C THR A 92 -6.49 1.99 8.29
N LEU A 93 -6.23 1.08 9.22
CA LEU A 93 -6.46 -0.35 9.12
C LEU A 93 -7.57 -0.77 10.09
N GLU A 94 -8.52 -1.57 9.61
CA GLU A 94 -9.61 -2.11 10.42
C GLU A 94 -9.60 -3.64 10.39
N GLN A 95 -9.90 -4.27 11.53
CA GLN A 95 -10.12 -5.71 11.60
C GLN A 95 -11.56 -6.04 11.17
N ASP A 96 -11.73 -6.99 10.26
CA ASP A 96 -13.06 -7.49 9.92
C ASP A 96 -13.55 -8.57 10.90
N ALA A 97 -14.81 -8.98 10.78
CA ALA A 97 -15.42 -9.99 11.64
C ALA A 97 -14.74 -11.38 11.58
N ARG A 98 -13.88 -11.63 10.59
CA ARG A 98 -13.09 -12.87 10.45
C ARG A 98 -11.67 -12.71 10.98
N GLY A 99 -11.34 -11.56 11.56
CA GLY A 99 -10.04 -11.25 12.11
C GLY A 99 -9.03 -10.71 11.11
N ASN A 100 -9.39 -10.49 9.83
CA ASN A 100 -8.43 -9.97 8.85
C ASN A 100 -8.25 -8.46 9.03
N ILE A 101 -7.00 -8.01 9.03
CA ILE A 101 -6.66 -6.59 9.00
C ILE A 101 -6.74 -6.07 7.56
N ASN A 102 -7.56 -5.06 7.35
CA ASN A 102 -7.88 -4.50 6.04
C ASN A 102 -7.50 -3.02 5.97
N TRP A 103 -6.93 -2.60 4.85
CA TRP A 103 -6.69 -1.19 4.58
C TRP A 103 -7.96 -0.48 4.11
N VAL A 104 -8.46 0.44 4.93
CA VAL A 104 -9.78 1.07 4.70
C VAL A 104 -9.68 2.52 4.26
N MET A 105 -8.73 3.29 4.80
CA MET A 105 -8.58 4.71 4.50
C MET A 105 -7.12 5.09 4.34
N ALA A 106 -6.88 6.15 3.56
CA ALA A 106 -5.61 6.85 3.48
C ALA A 106 -5.86 8.34 3.29
N GLU A 107 -5.05 9.16 3.95
CA GLU A 107 -4.99 10.62 3.80
C GLU A 107 -3.54 10.99 3.49
N ALA A 108 -3.32 11.85 2.49
CA ALA A 108 -1.98 12.34 2.18
C ALA A 108 -1.49 13.21 3.35
N LEU A 109 -0.22 13.08 3.68
CA LEU A 109 0.49 13.97 4.59
C LEU A 109 1.50 14.75 3.74
N ASP A 110 1.40 16.08 3.80
CA ASP A 110 2.28 17.01 3.08
C ASP A 110 3.74 16.92 3.53
#